data_AF-A0A3M2HTE3-F1
#
_entry.id   AF-A0A3M2HTE3-F1
#
_cell.length_a   1.000
_cell.length_b   1.000
_cell.length_c   1.000
_cell.angle_alpha   90.00
_cell.angle_beta   90.00
_cell.angle_gamma   90.00
#
_symmetry.space_group_name_H-M   'P 1'
#
loop_
_entity.id
_entity.type
_entity.pdbx_description
1 polymer ?
#
loop_
_entity_poly.entity_id
_entity_poly.type
_entity_poly.pdbx_seq_one_letter_code
_entity_poly.pdbx_strand_id
1 'polypeptide(L)'
;MTLRRYTFAALITAGCIMQSVGAEQDQKNVCADSRQVIGEQIKEARLQGDKARRSTLEERLQQLNKQCRGVVPVQPNHLAIEKATRVADEREAQLREALGTGDQERIELSKRRLDHARQLLDAAKR
;
A
#
# COMPACT_ATOMS: atom_id res chain seq x y z
N MET A 1 52.68 -3.27 -58.63
CA MET A 1 51.62 -2.24 -58.69
C MET A 1 50.74 -2.36 -57.47
N THR A 2 50.61 -1.26 -56.74
CA THR A 2 49.79 -1.02 -55.56
C THR A 2 48.29 -1.13 -55.84
N LEU A 3 47.49 -1.69 -54.92
CA LEU A 3 46.30 -0.98 -54.43
C LEU A 3 45.77 -1.49 -53.08
N ARG A 4 46.10 -0.68 -52.08
CA ARG A 4 45.53 -0.46 -50.75
C ARG A 4 44.00 -0.52 -50.69
N ARG A 5 43.45 -1.33 -49.76
CA ARG A 5 42.16 -1.09 -49.10
C ARG A 5 42.28 -1.42 -47.60
N TYR A 6 42.24 -0.36 -46.79
CA TYR A 6 42.12 -0.36 -45.33
C TYR A 6 40.78 -1.04 -44.94
N THR A 7 40.58 -1.64 -43.77
CA THR A 7 40.40 -0.94 -42.49
C THR A 7 40.10 -1.91 -41.33
N PHE A 8 40.56 -1.52 -40.12
CA PHE A 8 39.99 -1.83 -38.79
C PHE A 8 39.90 -3.29 -38.32
N ALA A 9 40.96 -3.77 -37.66
CA ALA A 9 40.87 -4.84 -36.68
C ALA A 9 41.18 -4.28 -35.29
N ALA A 10 40.18 -3.65 -34.65
CA ALA A 10 40.19 -3.32 -33.24
C ALA A 10 39.42 -4.42 -32.49
N LEU A 11 40.14 -5.41 -31.94
CA LEU A 11 39.57 -6.38 -31.00
C LEU A 11 39.97 -5.95 -29.58
N ILE A 12 39.08 -5.17 -28.96
CA ILE A 12 39.17 -4.72 -27.58
C ILE A 12 38.84 -5.90 -26.66
N THR A 13 39.79 -6.20 -25.79
CA THR A 13 39.70 -7.01 -24.58
C THR A 13 38.74 -6.40 -23.54
N ALA A 14 38.24 -7.28 -22.68
CA ALA A 14 37.63 -7.02 -21.36
C ALA A 14 36.11 -6.78 -21.34
N GLY A 15 35.42 -7.76 -20.75
CA GLY A 15 34.04 -7.65 -20.30
C GLY A 15 33.75 -8.78 -19.33
N CYS A 16 34.23 -8.64 -18.08
CA CYS A 16 33.72 -9.41 -16.95
C CYS A 16 32.20 -9.30 -16.93
N ILE A 17 31.50 -10.36 -17.32
CA ILE A 17 30.07 -10.48 -17.04
C ILE A 17 29.95 -10.92 -15.59
N MET A 18 30.15 -9.96 -14.68
CA MET A 18 29.75 -10.10 -13.28
C MET A 18 28.22 -10.08 -13.28
N GLN A 19 27.60 -11.26 -13.37
CA GLN A 19 26.16 -11.39 -13.17
C GLN A 19 25.88 -11.15 -11.70
N SER A 20 25.45 -9.94 -11.36
CA SER A 20 24.93 -9.58 -10.04
C SER A 20 23.54 -10.20 -9.87
N VAL A 21 23.50 -11.51 -9.59
CA VAL A 21 22.30 -12.21 -9.12
C VAL A 21 22.28 -12.07 -7.60
N GLY A 22 21.53 -11.09 -7.09
CA GLY A 22 21.44 -10.89 -5.64
C GLY A 22 20.61 -9.71 -5.15
N ALA A 23 20.36 -8.70 -5.98
CA ALA A 23 19.64 -7.49 -5.55
C ALA A 23 18.11 -7.67 -5.41
N GLU A 24 17.53 -8.67 -6.06
CA GLU A 24 16.07 -8.85 -6.08
C GLU A 24 15.51 -9.39 -4.77
N GLN A 25 16.22 -10.27 -4.05
CA GLN A 25 15.71 -10.84 -2.79
C GLN A 25 15.75 -9.84 -1.63
N ASP A 26 16.80 -9.02 -1.53
CA ASP A 26 16.90 -7.97 -0.52
C ASP A 26 15.80 -6.92 -0.69
N GLN A 27 15.53 -6.53 -1.93
CA GLN A 27 14.46 -5.56 -2.21
C GLN A 27 13.07 -6.14 -1.90
N LYS A 28 12.88 -7.47 -2.04
CA LYS A 28 11.63 -8.13 -1.60
C LYS A 28 11.42 -8.06 -0.10
N ASN A 29 12.47 -8.35 0.66
CA ASN A 29 12.40 -8.35 2.13
C ASN A 29 12.14 -6.94 2.68
N VAL A 30 12.86 -5.93 2.18
CA VAL A 30 12.66 -4.52 2.59
C VAL A 30 11.23 -4.03 2.30
N CYS A 31 10.66 -4.44 1.17
CA CYS A 31 9.28 -4.13 0.82
C CYS A 31 8.25 -4.80 1.74
N ALA A 32 8.48 -6.05 2.15
CA ALA A 32 7.60 -6.78 3.06
C ALA A 32 7.63 -6.17 4.47
N ASP A 33 8.82 -5.94 5.01
CA ASP A 33 9.01 -5.38 6.36
C ASP A 33 8.41 -3.98 6.46
N SER A 34 8.69 -3.12 5.47
CA SER A 34 8.14 -1.76 5.43
C SER A 34 6.62 -1.75 5.39
N ARG A 35 5.98 -2.71 4.71
CA ARG A 35 4.51 -2.84 4.68
C ARG A 35 3.95 -3.28 6.02
N GLN A 36 4.62 -4.22 6.70
CA GLN A 36 4.20 -4.67 8.02
C GLN A 36 4.23 -3.51 9.01
N VAL A 37 5.34 -2.77 9.06
CA VAL A 37 5.50 -1.61 9.96
C VAL A 37 4.43 -0.54 9.70
N ILE A 38 4.20 -0.17 8.43
CA ILE A 38 3.15 0.81 8.09
C ILE A 38 1.77 0.26 8.47
N GLY A 39 1.51 -1.03 8.25
CA GLY A 39 0.27 -1.68 8.64
C GLY A 39 0.02 -1.68 10.15
N GLU A 40 1.05 -1.86 10.96
CA GLU A 40 0.97 -1.74 12.43
C GLU A 40 0.68 -0.30 12.86
N GLN A 41 1.34 0.69 12.24
CA GLN A 41 1.09 2.10 12.51
C GLN A 41 -0.33 2.53 12.14
N ILE A 42 -0.91 1.98 11.06
CA ILE A 42 -2.31 2.21 10.69
C ILE A 42 -3.25 1.65 11.76
N LYS A 43 -2.95 0.44 12.29
CA LYS A 43 -3.74 -0.14 13.40
C LYS A 43 -3.66 0.75 14.64
N GLU A 44 -2.48 1.22 15.00
CA GLU A 44 -2.26 2.12 16.13
C GLU A 44 -3.03 3.44 15.95
N ALA A 45 -2.89 4.10 14.80
CA ALA A 45 -3.61 5.34 14.48
C ALA A 45 -5.13 5.15 14.54
N ARG A 46 -5.63 3.97 14.14
CA ARG A 46 -7.06 3.61 14.29
C ARG A 46 -7.47 3.47 15.75
N LEU A 47 -6.67 2.81 16.60
CA LEU A 47 -6.96 2.67 18.03
C LEU A 47 -6.96 4.04 18.74
N GLN A 48 -6.10 4.96 18.30
CA GLN A 48 -6.01 6.33 18.82
C GLN A 48 -7.09 7.26 18.24
N GLY A 49 -7.86 6.84 17.23
CA GLY A 49 -8.84 7.67 16.53
C GLY A 49 -8.20 8.77 15.65
N ASP A 50 -6.90 8.68 15.37
CA ASP A 50 -6.15 9.65 14.58
C ASP A 50 -6.33 9.41 13.07
N LYS A 51 -7.41 9.98 12.55
CA LYS A 51 -7.80 9.86 11.14
C LYS A 51 -6.79 10.49 10.17
N ALA A 52 -6.16 11.59 10.56
CA ALA A 52 -5.20 12.29 9.70
C ALA A 52 -3.95 11.42 9.51
N ARG A 53 -3.38 10.93 10.63
CA ARG A 53 -2.24 10.02 10.59
C ARG A 53 -2.56 8.71 9.87
N ARG A 54 -3.77 8.17 10.08
CA ARG A 54 -4.23 6.98 9.37
C ARG A 54 -4.23 7.19 7.85
N SER A 55 -4.82 8.28 7.36
CA SER A 55 -4.89 8.60 5.92
C SER A 55 -3.49 8.71 5.31
N THR A 56 -2.57 9.43 5.96
CA THR A 56 -1.19 9.59 5.49
C THR A 56 -0.44 8.25 5.43
N LEU A 57 -0.65 7.37 6.41
CA LEU A 57 -0.04 6.05 6.43
C LEU A 57 -0.61 5.13 5.34
N GLU A 58 -1.92 5.23 5.06
CA GLU A 58 -2.57 4.50 3.97
C GLU A 58 -2.05 4.95 2.60
N GLU A 59 -1.87 6.25 2.38
CA GLU A 59 -1.24 6.80 1.18
C GLU A 59 0.21 6.32 1.03
N ARG A 60 0.99 6.34 2.11
CA ARG A 60 2.36 5.84 2.12
C ARG A 60 2.43 4.35 1.79
N LEU A 61 1.49 3.55 2.31
CA LEU A 61 1.37 2.13 1.99
C LEU A 61 1.05 1.93 0.51
N GLN A 62 0.13 2.72 -0.06
CA GLN A 62 -0.16 2.66 -1.49
C GLN A 62 1.05 3.04 -2.35
N GLN A 63 1.81 4.06 -1.96
CA GLN A 63 3.01 4.47 -2.68
C GLN A 63 4.10 3.38 -2.59
N LEU A 64 4.30 2.80 -1.42
CA LEU A 64 5.20 1.66 -1.22
C LEU A 64 4.76 0.46 -2.07
N ASN A 65 3.46 0.19 -2.17
CA ASN A 65 2.93 -0.87 -3.02
C ASN A 65 3.23 -0.65 -4.51
N LYS A 66 3.14 0.60 -4.98
CA LYS A 66 3.49 0.99 -6.35
C LYS A 66 4.99 0.88 -6.62
N GLN A 67 5.81 1.31 -5.67
CA GLN A 67 7.28 1.25 -5.75
C GLN A 67 7.78 -0.20 -5.75
N CYS A 68 7.18 -1.04 -4.93
CA CYS A 68 7.47 -2.48 -4.85
C CYS A 68 6.71 -3.31 -5.91
N ARG A 69 6.33 -2.73 -7.07
CA ARG A 69 5.68 -3.48 -8.16
C ARG A 69 6.58 -4.63 -8.61
N GLY A 70 6.00 -5.83 -8.75
CA GLY A 70 6.73 -7.06 -9.09
C GLY A 70 7.16 -7.90 -7.87
N VAL A 71 6.96 -7.38 -6.65
CA VAL A 71 7.40 -8.04 -5.41
C VAL A 71 6.28 -8.55 -4.54
N VAL A 72 5.04 -8.07 -4.69
CA VAL A 72 3.92 -8.52 -3.85
C VAL A 72 2.69 -8.85 -4.67
N PRO A 73 2.04 -10.01 -4.45
CA PRO A 73 0.70 -10.27 -4.95
C PRO A 73 -0.21 -9.20 -4.38
N VAL A 74 -0.81 -8.37 -5.24
CA VAL A 74 -1.97 -7.57 -4.83
C VAL A 74 -2.97 -8.59 -4.31
N GLN A 75 -3.26 -8.55 -3.00
CA GLN A 75 -4.26 -9.43 -2.41
C GLN A 75 -5.53 -9.27 -3.27
N PRO A 76 -6.13 -10.35 -3.79
CA PRO A 76 -7.18 -10.23 -4.82
C PRO A 76 -8.37 -9.38 -4.37
N ASN A 77 -8.58 -9.31 -3.06
CA ASN A 77 -9.57 -8.51 -2.35
C ASN A 77 -9.12 -7.05 -2.04
N HIS A 78 -7.94 -6.58 -2.46
CA HIS A 78 -7.40 -5.27 -2.06
C HIS A 78 -8.34 -4.11 -2.38
N LEU A 79 -8.93 -4.08 -3.58
CA LEU A 79 -9.92 -3.06 -3.96
C LEU A 79 -11.20 -3.14 -3.10
N ALA A 80 -11.62 -4.35 -2.74
CA ALA A 80 -12.78 -4.55 -1.87
C ALA A 80 -12.48 -4.07 -0.44
N ILE A 81 -11.28 -4.36 0.08
CA ILE A 81 -10.81 -3.88 1.38
C ILE A 81 -10.72 -2.35 1.39
N GLU A 82 -10.16 -1.73 0.35
CA GLU A 82 -10.05 -0.27 0.26
C GLU A 82 -11.44 0.39 0.24
N LYS A 83 -12.35 -0.14 -0.59
CA LYS A 83 -13.73 0.35 -0.66
C LYS A 83 -14.44 0.21 0.69
N ALA A 84 -14.35 -0.95 1.33
CA ALA A 84 -14.99 -1.17 2.62
C ALA A 84 -14.37 -0.31 3.74
N THR A 85 -13.07 -0.02 3.65
CA THR A 85 -12.38 0.89 4.57
C THR A 85 -12.92 2.31 4.43
N ARG A 86 -13.04 2.81 3.19
CA ARG A 86 -13.59 4.15 2.91
C ARG A 86 -15.01 4.31 3.44
N VAL A 87 -15.86 3.29 3.27
CA VAL A 87 -17.23 3.29 3.81
C VAL A 87 -17.22 3.31 5.34
N ALA A 88 -16.39 2.51 6.00
CA ALA A 88 -16.29 2.52 7.46
C ALA A 88 -15.86 3.89 7.99
N ASP A 89 -14.93 4.55 7.29
CA ASP A 89 -14.41 5.87 7.65
C ASP A 89 -15.45 6.98 7.52
N GLU A 90 -16.24 6.95 6.44
CA GLU A 90 -17.39 7.84 6.23
C GLU A 90 -18.43 7.66 7.34
N ARG A 91 -18.78 6.41 7.71
CA ARG A 91 -19.73 6.16 8.81
C ARG A 91 -19.20 6.59 10.15
N GLU A 92 -17.90 6.47 10.38
CA GLU A 92 -17.25 6.98 11.59
C GLU A 92 -17.31 8.51 11.66
N ALA A 93 -17.18 9.19 10.52
CA ALA A 93 -17.34 10.65 10.45
C ALA A 93 -18.79 11.07 10.74
N GLN A 94 -19.77 10.37 10.16
CA GLN A 94 -21.20 10.62 10.41
C GLN A 94 -21.58 10.39 11.87
N LEU A 95 -21.04 9.35 12.51
CA LEU A 95 -21.25 9.14 13.94
C LEU A 95 -20.70 10.32 14.76
N ARG A 96 -19.50 10.81 14.42
CA ARG A 96 -18.91 11.97 15.10
C ARG A 96 -19.76 13.23 14.93
N GLU A 97 -20.30 13.46 13.75
CA GLU A 97 -21.24 14.55 13.48
C GLU A 97 -22.52 14.41 14.32
N ALA A 98 -23.13 13.21 14.36
CA ALA A 98 -24.31 12.94 15.16
C ALA A 98 -24.07 13.10 16.66
N LEU A 99 -22.89 12.72 17.16
CA LEU A 99 -22.51 12.98 18.55
C LEU A 99 -22.46 14.49 18.86
N GLY A 100 -22.04 15.31 17.89
CA GLY A 100 -22.03 16.76 18.01
C GLY A 100 -23.42 17.40 18.07
N THR A 101 -24.46 16.74 17.52
CA THR A 101 -25.84 17.25 17.58
C THR A 101 -26.58 16.88 18.86
N GLY A 102 -26.09 15.89 19.64
CA GLY A 102 -26.74 15.41 20.87
C GLY A 102 -28.05 14.65 20.65
N ASP A 103 -28.41 14.38 19.40
CA ASP A 103 -29.65 13.67 19.03
C ASP A 103 -29.43 12.15 19.20
N GLN A 104 -30.04 11.59 20.25
CA GLN A 104 -29.89 10.17 20.58
C GLN A 104 -30.33 9.23 19.45
N GLU A 105 -31.40 9.56 18.72
CA GLU A 105 -31.89 8.70 17.64
C GLU A 105 -30.88 8.66 16.48
N ARG A 106 -30.37 9.82 16.08
CA ARG A 106 -29.34 9.93 15.04
C ARG A 106 -28.03 9.27 15.45
N ILE A 107 -27.65 9.37 16.72
CA ILE A 107 -26.45 8.71 17.26
C ILE A 107 -26.60 7.19 17.16
N GLU A 108 -27.71 6.63 17.64
CA GLU A 108 -27.93 5.17 17.62
C GLU A 108 -28.02 4.63 16.18
N LEU A 109 -28.68 5.35 15.28
CA LEU A 109 -28.71 4.99 13.87
C LEU A 109 -27.30 5.01 13.24
N SER A 110 -26.50 6.03 13.57
CA SER A 110 -25.13 6.17 13.05
C SER A 110 -24.19 5.07 13.59
N LYS A 111 -24.35 4.67 14.86
CA LYS A 111 -23.63 3.54 15.45
C LYS A 111 -23.92 2.24 14.70
N ARG A 112 -25.20 1.90 14.50
CA ARG A 112 -25.59 0.68 13.76
C ARG A 112 -25.02 0.65 12.34
N ARG A 113 -25.02 1.79 11.65
CA ARG A 113 -24.44 1.92 10.30
C ARG A 113 -22.93 1.72 10.30
N LEU A 114 -22.23 2.26 11.30
CA LEU A 114 -20.79 2.07 11.46
C LEU A 114 -20.45 0.61 11.76
N ASP A 115 -21.21 -0.05 12.63
CA ASP A 115 -20.99 -1.46 12.97
C ASP A 115 -21.19 -2.36 11.75
N HIS A 116 -22.24 -2.13 10.96
CA HIS A 116 -22.44 -2.84 9.69
C HIS A 116 -21.31 -2.60 8.69
N ALA A 117 -20.83 -1.36 8.55
CA ALA A 117 -19.69 -1.06 7.69
C ALA A 117 -18.40 -1.77 8.14
N ARG A 118 -18.16 -1.86 9.45
CA ARG A 118 -17.03 -2.59 10.03
C ARG A 118 -17.11 -4.10 9.77
N GLN A 119 -18.31 -4.69 9.89
CA GLN A 119 -18.54 -6.10 9.55
C GLN A 119 -18.22 -6.40 8.08
N LEU A 120 -18.65 -5.52 7.16
CA LEU A 120 -18.32 -5.65 5.74
C LEU A 120 -16.82 -5.53 5.47
N LEU A 121 -16.14 -4.61 6.15
CA LEU A 121 -14.69 -4.49 6.07
C LEU A 121 -13.99 -5.76 6.56
N ASP A 122 -14.44 -6.34 7.68
CA ASP A 122 -13.85 -7.57 8.21
C ASP A 122 -14.20 -8.81 7.38
N ALA A 123 -15.31 -8.79 6.64
CA ALA A 123 -15.60 -9.80 5.62
C ALA A 123 -14.68 -9.63 4.40
N ALA A 124 -14.41 -8.40 3.97
CA ALA A 124 -13.53 -8.14 2.82
C ALA A 124 -12.06 -8.50 3.08
N LYS A 125 -11.61 -8.47 4.34
CA LYS A 125 -10.26 -8.86 4.75
C LYS A 125 -10.04 -10.37 4.89
N ARG A 126 -11.12 -11.15 4.92
CA ARG A 126 -11.07 -12.61 5.07
C ARG A 126 -10.76 -13.31 3.75
#